data_AF-J3NU42-F1
#
_entry.id   AF-J3NU42-F1
#
_cell.length_a   1.000
_cell.length_b   1.000
_cell.length_c   1.000
_cell.angle_alpha   90.00
_cell.angle_beta   90.00
_cell.angle_gamma   90.00
#
_symmetry.space_group_name_H-M   'P 1'
#
loop_
_entity.id
_entity.type
_entity.pdbx_description
1 polymer ?
#
loop_
_entity_poly.entity_id
_entity_poly.type
_entity_poly.pdbx_seq_one_letter_code
_entity_poly.pdbx_strand_id
1 'polypeptide(L)'
;MMDALMMDAPTAVPVLPSHQFYNDGQLLIGHSRYPTTPGHALAIVQSGTDLFSLGRDEFVNVLTKISKAASLLCARHAVECCALVAEGGSSLSLLPLHGLGEDWRPVNSMREFHKSFPGYISSKDGRMMLPIVLDDIYSKIQAVSGLSAPFDYRFDGAEDDTSLFARIIRGEVPERRVWEDDHHVAFLTVFANTPGVTILAPRKHLPGDIFSIDTPAFSELMRAAHRVAGILKEAFGTSRCGMIFEGFGIDYAHVKLIPIHVADAAGGDPGTAGPTVTVAPFLETYQGYVTSLNGPLLEDSESLARTTLDIRNMYRVEPARPPRSWALPLQHLSFVLRNPWYKNLFLAQDALFHTSVTFFREKLGYKYCFVPATTNAVSSRMGLGSDSEPVPVLFLGQEIHLADSMQFSLECILRIQDGVPGVYHVNTSCSLSSGLSALPPLLVTW
;
A
#
# COMPACT_ATOMS: atom_id res chain seq x y z
N MET A 1 -0.15 30.45 -27.88
CA MET A 1 0.85 29.46 -28.36
C MET A 1 1.95 29.34 -27.31
N MET A 2 1.58 28.88 -26.11
CA MET A 2 2.47 28.81 -24.95
C MET A 2 2.08 27.68 -23.98
N ASP A 3 1.34 26.66 -24.47
CA ASP A 3 0.85 25.52 -23.68
C ASP A 3 1.23 24.18 -24.36
N ALA A 4 2.51 24.02 -24.70
CA ALA A 4 3.01 22.75 -25.27
C ALA A 4 4.37 22.30 -24.71
N LEU A 5 4.82 22.84 -23.57
CA LEU A 5 6.11 22.52 -22.97
C LEU A 5 5.99 22.26 -21.46
N MET A 6 5.11 21.33 -21.10
CA MET A 6 5.15 20.59 -19.83
C MET A 6 4.80 19.12 -20.15
N MET A 7 5.56 18.48 -21.06
CA MET A 7 5.62 17.02 -21.05
C MET A 7 6.43 16.64 -19.82
N ASP A 8 5.73 16.14 -18.81
CA ASP A 8 6.29 15.63 -17.56
C ASP A 8 7.55 14.81 -17.81
N ALA A 9 8.66 15.21 -17.19
CA ALA A 9 9.72 14.26 -16.91
C ALA A 9 9.09 13.07 -16.15
N PRO A 10 9.43 11.81 -16.45
CA PRO A 10 8.88 10.67 -15.73
C PRO A 10 9.19 10.85 -14.26
N THR A 11 8.17 11.19 -13.48
CA THR A 11 8.30 11.43 -12.04
C THR A 11 8.78 10.13 -11.40
N ALA A 12 9.96 10.16 -10.76
CA ALA A 12 10.55 9.03 -10.02
C ALA A 12 9.72 8.59 -8.79
N VAL A 13 8.48 9.06 -8.68
CA VAL A 13 7.55 8.77 -7.60
C VAL A 13 6.88 7.43 -7.90
N PRO A 14 7.13 6.38 -7.10
CA PRO A 14 6.64 5.03 -7.40
C PRO A 14 5.15 4.86 -7.13
N VAL A 15 4.54 5.72 -6.29
CA VAL A 15 3.11 5.73 -5.95
C VAL A 15 2.57 7.17 -6.02
N LEU A 16 1.66 7.44 -6.97
CA LEU A 16 1.04 8.77 -7.07
C LEU A 16 0.04 9.01 -5.92
N PRO A 17 -0.24 10.27 -5.53
CA PRO A 17 -1.28 10.59 -4.54
C PRO A 17 -2.66 9.98 -4.85
N SER A 18 -3.02 9.92 -6.14
CA SER A 18 -4.26 9.27 -6.61
C SER A 18 -4.26 7.75 -6.44
N HIS A 19 -3.09 7.13 -6.28
CA HIS A 19 -2.91 5.68 -6.16
C HIS A 19 -2.69 5.19 -4.72
N GLN A 20 -2.67 6.08 -3.73
CA GLN A 20 -2.49 5.74 -2.30
C GLN A 20 -3.78 5.30 -1.64
N PHE A 21 -3.96 4.05 -1.22
CA PHE A 21 -5.19 3.64 -0.51
C PHE A 21 -5.06 3.62 1.02
N TYR A 22 -3.85 3.79 1.56
CA TYR A 22 -3.62 3.91 3.00
C TYR A 22 -2.51 4.92 3.28
N ASN A 23 -2.71 5.79 4.26
CA ASN A 23 -1.67 6.71 4.75
C ASN A 23 -2.01 7.15 6.18
N ASP A 24 -1.11 6.90 7.13
CA ASP A 24 -1.24 7.34 8.52
C ASP A 24 -0.08 8.24 9.00
N GLY A 25 0.74 8.74 8.08
CA GLY A 25 1.93 9.55 8.36
C GLY A 25 3.19 8.74 8.73
N GLN A 26 3.04 7.48 9.13
CA GLN A 26 4.15 6.55 9.35
C GLN A 26 4.32 5.60 8.16
N LEU A 27 3.20 5.15 7.60
CA LEU A 27 3.13 4.16 6.54
C LEU A 27 2.20 4.67 5.44
N LEU A 28 2.70 4.63 4.20
CA LEU A 28 1.95 4.90 2.99
C LEU A 28 1.83 3.60 2.20
N ILE A 29 0.63 3.25 1.75
CA ILE A 29 0.40 2.10 0.87
C ILE A 29 -0.40 2.54 -0.34
N GLY A 30 0.05 2.16 -1.53
CA GLY A 30 -0.65 2.44 -2.76
C GLY A 30 -0.19 1.57 -3.91
N HIS A 31 -0.93 1.59 -5.01
CA HIS A 31 -0.56 0.83 -6.19
C HIS A 31 0.73 1.35 -6.82
N SER A 32 1.58 0.43 -7.25
CA SER A 32 2.82 0.74 -7.95
C SER A 32 2.52 1.23 -9.37
N ARG A 33 3.26 2.23 -9.82
CA ARG A 33 3.34 2.59 -11.25
C ARG A 33 4.18 1.62 -12.07
N TYR A 34 4.93 0.74 -11.42
CA TYR A 34 5.82 -0.24 -12.03
C TYR A 34 5.42 -1.67 -11.63
N PRO A 35 4.18 -2.09 -11.92
CA PRO A 35 3.67 -3.38 -11.47
C PRO A 35 4.37 -4.54 -12.17
N THR A 36 4.58 -5.65 -11.46
CA THR A 36 5.01 -6.94 -12.03
C THR A 36 3.87 -7.93 -12.13
N THR A 37 2.79 -7.69 -11.38
CA THR A 37 1.52 -8.44 -11.43
C THR A 37 0.33 -7.49 -11.30
N PRO A 38 -0.89 -7.89 -11.69
CA PRO A 38 -2.09 -7.11 -11.44
C PRO A 38 -2.29 -6.84 -9.94
N GLY A 39 -2.48 -5.58 -9.57
CA GLY A 39 -2.66 -5.17 -8.18
C GLY A 39 -1.36 -5.02 -7.36
N HIS A 40 -0.18 -5.08 -7.99
CA HIS A 40 1.09 -4.80 -7.30
C HIS A 40 1.02 -3.45 -6.59
N ALA A 41 1.16 -3.47 -5.27
CA ALA A 41 1.19 -2.30 -4.40
C ALA A 41 2.53 -2.18 -3.68
N LEU A 42 2.89 -0.96 -3.30
CA LEU A 42 4.05 -0.67 -2.48
C LEU A 42 3.60 -0.15 -1.11
N ALA A 43 4.19 -0.69 -0.06
CA ALA A 43 4.12 -0.17 1.29
C ALA A 43 5.44 0.55 1.60
N ILE A 44 5.36 1.84 1.93
CA ILE A 44 6.50 2.74 2.11
C ILE A 44 6.48 3.28 3.55
N VAL A 45 7.52 2.95 4.31
CA VAL A 45 7.76 3.49 5.65
C VAL A 45 8.32 4.90 5.53
N GLN A 46 7.58 5.89 6.05
CA GLN A 46 7.85 7.31 5.80
C GLN A 46 8.96 7.92 6.67
N SER A 47 9.42 7.22 7.70
CA SER A 47 10.58 7.63 8.51
C SER A 47 11.90 7.65 7.72
N GLY A 48 11.95 6.98 6.56
CA GLY A 48 13.16 6.79 5.77
C GLY A 48 14.14 5.78 6.37
N THR A 49 13.80 5.13 7.48
CA THR A 49 14.61 4.09 8.10
C THR A 49 14.36 2.74 7.45
N ASP A 50 15.43 1.94 7.33
CA ASP A 50 15.36 0.54 6.93
C ASP A 50 14.39 -0.27 7.80
N LEU A 51 13.63 -1.19 7.19
CA LEU A 51 12.58 -1.97 7.85
C LEU A 51 13.07 -2.66 9.13
N PHE A 52 14.21 -3.35 9.08
CA PHE A 52 14.77 -4.07 10.24
C PHE A 52 15.54 -3.17 11.21
N SER A 53 15.64 -1.88 10.93
CA SER A 53 16.20 -0.89 11.86
C SER A 53 15.12 -0.25 12.73
N LEU A 54 13.83 -0.50 12.44
CA LEU A 54 12.72 -0.13 13.31
C LEU A 54 12.80 -0.86 14.65
N GLY A 55 12.29 -0.22 15.70
CA GLY A 55 12.09 -0.88 16.99
C GLY A 55 11.14 -2.07 16.83
N ARG A 56 11.32 -3.14 17.61
CA ARG A 56 10.57 -4.40 17.44
C ARG A 56 9.04 -4.20 17.42
N ASP A 57 8.50 -3.42 18.35
CA ASP A 57 7.05 -3.20 18.41
C ASP A 57 6.55 -2.32 17.26
N GLU A 58 7.37 -1.39 16.79
CA GLU A 58 7.09 -0.57 15.61
C GLU A 58 7.08 -1.41 14.34
N PHE A 59 8.07 -2.28 14.17
CA PHE A 59 8.17 -3.26 13.08
C PHE A 59 6.92 -4.14 13.00
N VAL A 60 6.51 -4.72 14.14
CA VAL A 60 5.29 -5.56 14.21
C VAL A 60 4.05 -4.75 13.86
N ASN A 61 3.92 -3.52 14.38
CA ASN A 61 2.79 -2.64 14.08
C ASN A 61 2.71 -2.29 12.58
N VAL A 62 3.84 -1.95 11.96
CA VAL A 62 3.92 -1.68 10.50
C VAL A 62 3.49 -2.91 9.70
N LEU A 63 4.03 -4.10 10.00
CA LEU A 63 3.68 -5.32 9.27
C LEU A 63 2.23 -5.77 9.52
N THR A 64 1.67 -5.50 10.70
CA THR A 64 0.25 -5.75 10.97
C THR A 64 -0.67 -4.86 10.13
N LYS A 65 -0.30 -3.58 9.93
CA LYS A 65 -1.03 -2.68 9.01
C LYS A 65 -0.91 -3.16 7.56
N ILE A 66 0.28 -3.60 7.17
CA ILE A 66 0.55 -4.17 5.84
C ILE A 66 -0.27 -5.45 5.61
N SER A 67 -0.39 -6.33 6.61
CA SER A 67 -1.23 -7.53 6.55
C SER A 67 -2.70 -7.18 6.23
N LYS A 68 -3.28 -6.18 6.91
CA LYS A 68 -4.64 -5.71 6.62
C LYS A 68 -4.78 -5.19 5.19
N ALA A 69 -3.79 -4.45 4.70
CA ALA A 69 -3.78 -3.96 3.33
C ALA A 69 -3.67 -5.10 2.31
N ALA A 70 -2.85 -6.12 2.59
CA ALA A 70 -2.72 -7.31 1.76
C ALA A 70 -4.06 -8.07 1.66
N SER A 71 -4.79 -8.24 2.77
CA SER A 71 -6.12 -8.87 2.74
C SER A 71 -7.13 -8.09 1.87
N LEU A 72 -7.08 -6.76 1.88
CA LEU A 72 -7.94 -5.93 1.04
C LEU A 72 -7.55 -6.01 -0.43
N LEU A 73 -6.24 -6.07 -0.74
CA LEU A 73 -5.75 -6.33 -2.09
C LEU A 73 -6.23 -7.69 -2.60
N CYS A 74 -6.07 -8.76 -1.82
CA CYS A 74 -6.57 -10.09 -2.16
C CYS A 74 -8.07 -10.08 -2.47
N ALA A 75 -8.88 -9.49 -1.58
CA ALA A 75 -10.31 -9.39 -1.75
C ALA A 75 -10.70 -8.57 -3.01
N ARG A 76 -9.99 -7.48 -3.31
CA ARG A 76 -10.26 -6.66 -4.50
C ARG A 76 -9.90 -7.36 -5.80
N HIS A 77 -8.85 -8.17 -5.78
CA HIS A 77 -8.33 -8.87 -6.95
C HIS A 77 -8.83 -10.31 -7.08
N ALA A 78 -9.69 -10.76 -6.17
CA ALA A 78 -10.23 -12.12 -6.11
C ALA A 78 -9.12 -13.19 -6.14
N VAL A 79 -8.04 -12.96 -5.39
CA VAL A 79 -6.95 -13.92 -5.20
C VAL A 79 -6.89 -14.39 -3.76
N GLU A 80 -6.39 -15.60 -3.55
CA GLU A 80 -6.31 -16.21 -2.22
C GLU A 80 -5.09 -15.75 -1.44
N CYS A 81 -3.96 -15.50 -2.12
CA CYS A 81 -2.67 -15.23 -1.48
C CYS A 81 -2.04 -13.92 -1.99
N CYS A 82 -1.35 -13.22 -1.10
CA CYS A 82 -0.52 -12.07 -1.44
C CYS A 82 0.91 -12.31 -0.96
N ALA A 83 1.86 -12.20 -1.88
CA ALA A 83 3.27 -12.26 -1.53
C ALA A 83 3.79 -10.90 -1.06
N LEU A 84 4.83 -10.92 -0.24
CA LEU A 84 5.57 -9.75 0.19
C LEU A 84 7.05 -9.90 -0.17
N VAL A 85 7.65 -8.84 -0.69
CA VAL A 85 9.11 -8.79 -0.93
C VAL A 85 9.65 -7.47 -0.39
N ALA A 86 10.69 -7.54 0.44
CA ALA A 86 11.37 -6.37 0.98
C ALA A 86 12.88 -6.57 0.97
N GLU A 87 13.65 -5.63 0.44
CA GLU A 87 15.12 -5.68 0.43
C GLU A 87 15.77 -5.21 1.75
N GLY A 88 14.94 -5.04 2.79
CA GLY A 88 15.36 -4.45 4.06
C GLY A 88 15.40 -2.92 4.08
N GLY A 89 15.09 -2.26 2.95
CA GLY A 89 14.91 -0.80 2.89
C GLY A 89 13.57 -0.34 3.47
N SER A 90 13.15 0.88 3.13
CA SER A 90 11.87 1.46 3.58
C SER A 90 10.67 1.11 2.71
N SER A 91 10.87 0.42 1.58
CA SER A 91 9.81 0.03 0.64
C SER A 91 9.65 -1.49 0.61
N LEU A 92 8.39 -1.95 0.59
CA LEU A 92 8.01 -3.35 0.51
C LEU A 92 6.99 -3.51 -0.63
N SER A 93 7.18 -4.53 -1.45
CA SER A 93 6.25 -4.92 -2.51
C SER A 93 5.19 -5.88 -1.97
N LEU A 94 3.93 -5.62 -2.28
CA LEU A 94 2.78 -6.50 -2.07
C LEU A 94 2.29 -6.99 -3.42
N LEU A 95 2.27 -8.29 -3.62
CA LEU A 95 2.08 -8.95 -4.91
C LEU A 95 0.91 -9.93 -4.80
N PRO A 96 -0.32 -9.53 -5.15
CA PRO A 96 -1.43 -10.47 -5.32
C PRO A 96 -1.04 -11.60 -6.28
N LEU A 97 -1.19 -12.85 -5.86
CA LEU A 97 -0.79 -14.02 -6.63
C LEU A 97 -1.96 -14.55 -7.46
N HIS A 98 -1.94 -14.29 -8.76
CA HIS A 98 -2.99 -14.65 -9.70
C HIS A 98 -2.75 -16.02 -10.33
N GLY A 99 -3.83 -16.71 -10.71
CA GLY A 99 -3.76 -17.97 -11.47
C GLY A 99 -3.29 -19.18 -10.66
N LEU A 100 -3.41 -19.14 -9.33
CA LEU A 100 -3.20 -20.32 -8.48
C LEU A 100 -4.36 -21.30 -8.72
N GLY A 101 -4.05 -22.57 -8.99
CA GLY A 101 -5.05 -23.63 -9.15
C GLY A 101 -5.51 -24.20 -7.81
N GLU A 102 -6.69 -24.85 -7.80
CA GLU A 102 -7.24 -25.52 -6.61
C GLU A 102 -6.36 -26.69 -6.12
N ASP A 103 -5.69 -27.37 -7.07
CA ASP A 103 -4.68 -28.37 -6.76
C ASP A 103 -3.34 -27.69 -6.49
N TRP A 104 -2.94 -27.64 -5.21
CA TRP A 104 -1.63 -27.15 -4.79
C TRP A 104 -0.51 -27.83 -5.59
N ARG A 105 0.16 -27.09 -6.49
CA ARG A 105 1.32 -27.55 -7.25
C ARG A 105 2.36 -26.43 -7.38
N PRO A 106 3.59 -26.62 -6.88
CA PRO A 106 4.65 -25.63 -7.07
C PRO A 106 4.99 -25.47 -8.55
N VAL A 107 5.07 -24.22 -9.01
CA VAL A 107 5.54 -23.89 -10.36
C VAL A 107 7.06 -23.78 -10.31
N ASN A 108 7.77 -24.59 -11.08
CA ASN A 108 9.23 -24.56 -11.09
C ASN A 108 9.73 -23.34 -11.85
N SER A 109 10.46 -22.46 -11.16
CA SER A 109 11.17 -21.33 -11.78
C SER A 109 12.60 -21.71 -12.18
N MET A 110 13.22 -20.89 -13.03
CA MET A 110 14.66 -20.99 -13.28
C MET A 110 15.45 -20.76 -12.00
N ARG A 111 16.48 -21.57 -11.77
CA ARG A 111 17.38 -21.41 -10.64
C ARG A 111 18.32 -20.23 -10.85
N GLU A 112 18.65 -19.53 -9.78
CA GLU A 112 19.63 -18.44 -9.79
C GLU A 112 20.50 -18.47 -8.54
N PHE A 113 21.71 -17.92 -8.63
CA PHE A 113 22.59 -17.78 -7.49
C PHE A 113 23.46 -16.54 -7.62
N HIS A 114 23.48 -15.73 -6.56
CA HIS A 114 24.26 -14.51 -6.47
C HIS A 114 25.07 -14.52 -5.18
N LYS A 115 26.40 -14.40 -5.29
CA LYS A 115 27.28 -14.30 -4.12
C LYS A 115 27.15 -12.94 -3.41
N SER A 116 26.94 -11.89 -4.20
CA SER A 116 26.71 -10.51 -3.75
C SER A 116 25.39 -10.00 -4.32
N PHE A 117 24.80 -9.02 -3.63
CA PHE A 117 23.51 -8.41 -3.95
C PHE A 117 23.53 -7.82 -5.38
N PRO A 118 22.72 -8.36 -6.32
CA PRO A 118 22.72 -7.94 -7.72
C PRO A 118 21.87 -6.67 -7.97
N GLY A 119 21.33 -6.06 -6.91
CA GLY A 119 20.38 -4.95 -7.01
C GLY A 119 18.90 -5.35 -6.86
N TYR A 120 18.62 -6.62 -6.58
CA TYR A 120 17.28 -7.13 -6.26
C TYR A 120 17.36 -8.43 -5.44
N ILE A 121 16.25 -8.84 -4.83
CA ILE A 121 16.07 -10.18 -4.26
C ILE A 121 14.94 -10.91 -4.98
N SER A 122 14.99 -12.24 -5.00
CA SER A 122 13.89 -13.07 -5.50
C SER A 122 13.71 -14.31 -4.63
N SER A 123 12.55 -14.95 -4.77
CA SER A 123 12.24 -16.21 -4.10
C SER A 123 12.73 -17.46 -4.83
N LYS A 124 13.36 -17.33 -6.01
CA LYS A 124 13.83 -18.45 -6.82
C LYS A 124 14.87 -19.29 -6.06
N ASP A 125 14.81 -20.59 -6.27
CA ASP A 125 15.80 -21.50 -5.70
C ASP A 125 17.18 -21.38 -6.34
N GLY A 126 18.21 -21.61 -5.53
CA GLY A 126 19.56 -21.86 -5.99
C GLY A 126 19.81 -23.31 -6.39
N ARG A 127 21.06 -23.59 -6.78
CA ARG A 127 21.54 -24.98 -6.81
C ARG A 127 21.71 -25.48 -5.37
N MET A 128 21.55 -26.79 -5.16
CA MET A 128 21.85 -27.39 -3.87
C MET A 128 23.30 -27.06 -3.47
N MET A 129 23.47 -26.43 -2.32
CA MET A 129 24.79 -26.07 -1.81
C MET A 129 25.58 -27.30 -1.40
N LEU A 130 26.90 -27.27 -1.63
CA LEU A 130 27.80 -28.30 -1.13
C LEU A 130 27.80 -28.29 0.42
N PRO A 131 27.82 -29.46 1.08
CA PRO A 131 27.79 -29.53 2.54
C PRO A 131 28.84 -28.65 3.23
N ILE A 132 30.08 -28.64 2.72
CA ILE A 132 31.17 -27.83 3.26
C ILE A 132 30.89 -26.32 3.22
N VAL A 133 30.25 -25.83 2.16
CA VAL A 133 29.90 -24.40 2.03
C VAL A 133 28.77 -24.07 2.99
N LEU A 134 27.80 -24.98 3.11
CA LEU A 134 26.67 -24.82 4.00
C LEU A 134 27.09 -24.86 5.47
N ASP A 135 28.07 -25.69 5.83
CA ASP A 135 28.65 -25.78 7.18
C ASP A 135 29.46 -24.54 7.57
N ASP A 136 30.18 -23.92 6.63
CA ASP A 136 30.86 -22.63 6.85
C ASP A 136 29.85 -21.50 7.12
N ILE A 137 28.80 -21.41 6.31
CA ILE A 137 27.69 -20.46 6.51
C ILE A 137 27.03 -20.71 7.87
N TYR A 138 26.76 -21.98 8.20
CA TYR A 138 26.16 -22.38 9.47
C TYR A 138 27.01 -21.95 10.67
N SER A 139 28.31 -22.22 10.62
CA SER A 139 29.25 -21.89 11.70
C SER A 139 29.31 -20.38 11.97
N LYS A 140 29.25 -19.55 10.91
CA LYS A 140 29.20 -18.08 11.03
C LYS A 140 27.95 -17.60 11.78
N ILE A 141 26.80 -18.18 11.48
CA ILE A 141 25.54 -17.81 12.14
C ILE A 141 25.53 -18.35 13.57
N GLN A 142 25.99 -19.58 13.80
CA GLN A 142 26.08 -20.16 15.14
C GLN A 142 26.92 -19.30 16.09
N ALA A 143 28.03 -18.74 15.61
CA ALA A 143 28.94 -17.91 16.41
C ALA A 143 28.27 -16.68 17.08
N VAL A 144 27.15 -16.20 16.52
CA VAL A 144 26.42 -15.02 17.03
C VAL A 144 24.98 -15.33 17.46
N SER A 145 24.43 -16.48 17.06
CA SER A 145 23.04 -16.86 17.36
C SER A 145 22.72 -17.03 18.84
N GLY A 146 23.71 -17.45 19.62
CA GLY A 146 23.54 -17.88 21.02
C GLY A 146 22.84 -19.23 21.18
N LEU A 147 22.56 -19.97 20.10
CA LEU A 147 21.93 -21.28 20.13
C LEU A 147 22.95 -22.37 20.51
N SER A 148 22.59 -23.24 21.46
CA SER A 148 23.39 -24.39 21.86
C SER A 148 22.53 -25.65 22.04
N ALA A 149 23.15 -26.82 21.91
CA ALA A 149 22.48 -28.09 22.12
C ALA A 149 22.19 -28.34 23.63
N PRO A 150 21.14 -29.12 23.97
CA PRO A 150 20.22 -29.81 23.07
C PRO A 150 19.18 -28.87 22.45
N PHE A 151 18.81 -29.11 21.18
CA PHE A 151 17.74 -28.36 20.50
C PHE A 151 16.36 -28.88 20.90
N ASP A 152 15.37 -27.99 20.90
CA ASP A 152 13.98 -28.38 21.12
C ASP A 152 13.33 -28.87 19.80
N TYR A 153 13.12 -30.17 19.68
CA TYR A 153 12.45 -30.81 18.52
C TYR A 153 10.92 -30.91 18.66
N ARG A 154 10.32 -30.19 19.62
CA ARG A 154 8.86 -30.13 19.79
C ARG A 154 8.18 -29.54 18.56
N PHE A 155 7.15 -30.24 18.11
CA PHE A 155 6.22 -29.83 17.06
C PHE A 155 4.82 -29.71 17.66
N ASP A 156 4.16 -28.58 17.43
CA ASP A 156 2.87 -28.22 18.04
C ASP A 156 1.69 -28.42 17.06
N GLY A 157 1.91 -29.12 15.95
CA GLY A 157 0.87 -29.53 14.99
C GLY A 157 0.42 -30.98 15.17
N ALA A 158 -0.26 -31.53 14.16
CA ALA A 158 -0.73 -32.92 14.17
C ALA A 158 0.45 -33.91 14.07
N GLU A 159 0.40 -35.01 14.82
CA GLU A 159 1.50 -35.99 14.85
C GLU A 159 1.75 -36.66 13.49
N ASP A 160 0.70 -36.77 12.66
CA ASP A 160 0.74 -37.35 11.31
C ASP A 160 1.08 -36.32 10.21
N ASP A 161 1.45 -35.09 10.57
CA ASP A 161 1.86 -34.07 9.61
C ASP A 161 3.19 -34.46 8.94
N THR A 162 3.10 -34.84 7.66
CA THR A 162 4.24 -35.25 6.84
C THR A 162 4.88 -34.11 6.05
N SER A 163 4.46 -32.85 6.24
CA SER A 163 5.04 -31.69 5.54
C SER A 163 6.54 -31.58 5.81
N LEU A 164 7.30 -31.07 4.84
CA LEU A 164 8.76 -30.99 4.95
C LEU A 164 9.20 -30.22 6.20
N PHE A 165 8.53 -29.11 6.53
CA PHE A 165 8.89 -28.29 7.68
C PHE A 165 8.55 -28.96 9.01
N ALA A 166 7.43 -29.67 9.12
CA ALA A 166 7.12 -30.45 10.31
C ALA A 166 8.21 -31.50 10.60
N ARG A 167 8.68 -32.18 9.55
CA ARG A 167 9.79 -33.15 9.64
C ARG A 167 11.14 -32.50 10.02
N ILE A 168 11.43 -31.30 9.51
CA ILE A 168 12.61 -30.51 9.90
C ILE A 168 12.53 -30.12 11.38
N ILE A 169 11.36 -29.62 11.84
CA ILE A 169 11.16 -29.19 13.22
C ILE A 169 11.33 -30.35 14.20
N ARG A 170 10.87 -31.56 13.84
CA ARG A 170 11.03 -32.79 14.62
C ARG A 170 12.42 -33.45 14.50
N GLY A 171 13.31 -32.92 13.65
CA GLY A 171 14.65 -33.48 13.46
C GLY A 171 14.69 -34.80 12.69
N GLU A 172 13.65 -35.12 11.92
CA GLU A 172 13.56 -36.35 11.12
C GLU A 172 14.39 -36.30 9.83
N VAL A 173 14.82 -35.10 9.43
CA VAL A 173 15.65 -34.87 8.24
C VAL A 173 16.86 -34.02 8.62
N PRO A 174 17.98 -34.12 7.88
CA PRO A 174 19.15 -33.29 8.12
C PRO A 174 18.79 -31.80 8.06
N GLU A 175 19.13 -31.09 9.12
CA GLU A 175 18.77 -29.69 9.32
C GLU A 175 19.97 -28.90 9.86
N ARG A 176 19.92 -27.58 9.70
CA ARG A 176 20.92 -26.63 10.21
C ARG A 176 20.21 -25.46 10.88
N ARG A 177 19.70 -25.73 12.08
CA ARG A 177 18.96 -24.81 12.95
C ARG A 177 19.90 -23.78 13.51
N VAL A 178 19.58 -22.53 13.25
CA VAL A 178 20.39 -21.37 13.61
C VAL A 178 19.77 -20.56 14.74
N TRP A 179 18.47 -20.71 14.99
CA TRP A 179 17.79 -20.05 16.10
C TRP A 179 16.48 -20.78 16.41
N GLU A 180 16.03 -20.71 17.66
CA GLU A 180 14.71 -21.19 18.07
C GLU A 180 14.17 -20.37 19.26
N ASP A 181 12.86 -20.38 19.39
CA ASP A 181 12.16 -19.99 20.60
C ASP A 181 11.06 -21.03 20.93
N ASP A 182 10.19 -20.69 21.89
CA ASP A 182 9.09 -21.54 22.31
C ASP A 182 8.09 -21.83 21.19
N HIS A 183 8.02 -21.04 20.13
CA HIS A 183 6.97 -21.14 19.09
C HIS A 183 7.51 -21.24 17.66
N HIS A 184 8.80 -21.07 17.44
CA HIS A 184 9.40 -20.94 16.12
C HIS A 184 10.79 -21.58 16.04
N VAL A 185 11.16 -21.93 14.81
CA VAL A 185 12.47 -22.48 14.47
C VAL A 185 12.97 -21.78 13.21
N ALA A 186 14.23 -21.36 13.22
CA ALA A 186 14.92 -20.84 12.05
C ALA A 186 16.05 -21.80 11.61
N PHE A 187 16.10 -22.15 10.33
CA PHE A 187 17.08 -23.08 9.77
C PHE A 187 17.52 -22.67 8.37
N LEU A 188 18.73 -23.09 7.97
CA LEU A 188 19.26 -22.81 6.63
C LEU A 188 18.60 -23.68 5.57
N THR A 189 18.22 -23.08 4.44
CA THR A 189 17.83 -23.83 3.25
C THR A 189 19.06 -24.32 2.49
N VAL A 190 18.99 -25.54 1.94
CA VAL A 190 20.04 -26.08 1.07
C VAL A 190 19.96 -25.53 -0.36
N PHE A 191 18.84 -24.91 -0.74
CA PHE A 191 18.58 -24.34 -2.07
C PHE A 191 18.65 -22.80 -2.06
N ALA A 192 19.55 -22.22 -1.27
CA ALA A 192 19.69 -20.78 -1.19
C ALA A 192 20.22 -20.18 -2.51
N ASN A 193 19.57 -19.12 -2.99
CA ASN A 193 20.05 -18.30 -4.12
C ASN A 193 21.07 -17.23 -3.70
N THR A 194 21.30 -17.05 -2.39
CA THR A 194 22.28 -16.13 -1.81
C THR A 194 22.83 -16.76 -0.51
N PRO A 195 24.09 -16.56 -0.14
CA PRO A 195 24.61 -17.13 1.11
C PRO A 195 23.79 -16.70 2.34
N GLY A 196 23.44 -17.66 3.21
CA GLY A 196 22.78 -17.37 4.49
C GLY A 196 21.26 -17.18 4.44
N VAL A 197 20.59 -17.48 3.31
CA VAL A 197 19.12 -17.52 3.29
C VAL A 197 18.61 -18.48 4.35
N THR A 198 17.80 -17.96 5.25
CA THR A 198 17.27 -18.67 6.41
C THR A 198 15.75 -18.71 6.34
N ILE A 199 15.19 -19.88 6.60
CA ILE A 199 13.75 -20.11 6.69
C ILE A 199 13.37 -20.05 8.16
N LEU A 200 12.45 -19.15 8.50
CA LEU A 200 11.82 -19.09 9.81
C LEU A 200 10.40 -19.65 9.71
N ALA A 201 10.09 -20.65 10.52
CA ALA A 201 8.79 -21.32 10.53
C ALA A 201 8.25 -21.49 11.98
N PRO A 202 6.93 -21.39 12.21
CA PRO A 202 6.31 -21.75 13.47
C PRO A 202 6.42 -23.26 13.76
N ARG A 203 6.42 -23.65 15.03
CA ARG A 203 6.36 -25.05 15.49
C ARG A 203 5.01 -25.71 15.24
N LYS A 204 3.98 -24.91 15.06
CA LYS A 204 2.63 -25.34 14.67
C LYS A 204 2.47 -25.17 13.16
N HIS A 205 1.84 -26.14 12.51
CA HIS A 205 1.43 -26.00 11.12
C HIS A 205 0.38 -24.88 10.99
N LEU A 206 0.74 -23.81 10.29
CA LEU A 206 -0.16 -22.72 9.89
C LEU A 206 -0.18 -22.64 8.35
N PRO A 207 -1.26 -22.19 7.72
CA PRO A 207 -1.37 -22.07 6.26
C PRO A 207 -0.21 -21.28 5.64
N GLY A 208 0.20 -21.64 4.42
CA GLY A 208 1.29 -20.98 3.70
C GLY A 208 1.09 -19.47 3.52
N ASP A 209 -0.14 -19.02 3.26
CA ASP A 209 -0.45 -17.59 3.20
C ASP A 209 -0.34 -16.93 4.58
N ILE A 210 0.82 -16.33 4.85
CA ILE A 210 1.14 -15.66 6.11
C ILE A 210 0.15 -14.53 6.42
N PHE A 211 -0.44 -13.86 5.42
CA PHE A 211 -1.38 -12.77 5.69
C PHE A 211 -2.76 -13.25 6.13
N SER A 212 -3.08 -14.53 5.93
CA SER A 212 -4.35 -15.15 6.35
C SER A 212 -4.35 -15.68 7.79
N ILE A 213 -3.18 -15.81 8.43
CA ILE A 213 -3.07 -16.36 9.78
C ILE A 213 -3.60 -15.36 10.84
N ASP A 214 -3.91 -15.85 12.03
CA ASP A 214 -4.44 -15.00 13.09
C ASP A 214 -3.45 -13.91 13.54
N THR A 215 -3.98 -12.75 13.94
CA THR A 215 -3.16 -11.57 14.28
C THR A 215 -2.14 -11.86 15.41
N PRO A 216 -2.46 -12.59 16.49
CA PRO A 216 -1.47 -13.01 17.47
C PRO A 216 -0.34 -13.85 16.86
N ALA A 217 -0.64 -14.91 16.11
CA ALA A 217 0.37 -15.75 15.46
C ALA A 217 1.25 -14.96 14.49
N PHE A 218 0.64 -14.09 13.67
CA PHE A 218 1.37 -13.19 12.78
C PHE A 218 2.32 -12.28 13.56
N SER A 219 1.85 -11.68 14.66
CA SER A 219 2.67 -10.77 15.46
C SER A 219 3.88 -11.47 16.07
N GLU A 220 3.71 -12.68 16.61
CA GLU A 220 4.83 -13.45 17.16
C GLU A 220 5.81 -13.89 16.06
N LEU A 221 5.31 -14.35 14.90
CA LEU A 221 6.16 -14.68 13.76
C LEU A 221 6.99 -13.48 13.29
N MET A 222 6.41 -12.27 13.30
CA MET A 222 7.12 -11.05 12.95
C MET A 222 8.17 -10.66 14.00
N ARG A 223 7.91 -10.87 15.31
CA ARG A 223 8.92 -10.67 16.35
C ARG A 223 10.10 -11.62 16.18
N ALA A 224 9.83 -12.89 15.88
CA ALA A 224 10.85 -13.87 15.56
C ALA A 224 11.63 -13.48 14.30
N ALA A 225 10.96 -13.00 13.24
CA ALA A 225 11.61 -12.54 12.02
C ALA A 225 12.57 -11.37 12.27
N HIS A 226 12.17 -10.39 13.09
CA HIS A 226 13.03 -9.28 13.50
C HIS A 226 14.28 -9.76 14.26
N ARG A 227 14.12 -10.72 15.18
CA ARG A 227 15.23 -11.31 15.93
C ARG A 227 16.23 -12.03 15.02
N VAL A 228 15.73 -12.91 14.14
CA VAL A 228 16.57 -13.70 13.23
C VAL A 228 17.27 -12.81 12.21
N ALA A 229 16.60 -11.79 11.68
CA ALA A 229 17.23 -10.81 10.79
C ALA A 229 18.41 -10.09 11.46
N GLY A 230 18.30 -9.76 12.75
CA GLY A 230 19.40 -9.21 13.54
C GLY A 230 20.60 -10.16 13.63
N ILE A 231 20.36 -11.43 13.90
CA ILE A 231 21.40 -12.48 13.95
C ILE A 231 22.10 -12.60 12.59
N LEU A 232 21.36 -12.59 11.48
CA LEU A 232 21.94 -12.67 10.14
C LEU A 232 22.76 -11.43 9.78
N LYS A 233 22.28 -10.23 10.14
CA LYS A 233 23.04 -8.99 9.95
C LYS A 233 24.37 -9.02 10.70
N GLU A 234 24.38 -9.52 11.92
CA GLU A 234 25.60 -9.66 12.72
C GLU A 234 26.55 -10.72 12.14
N ALA A 235 26.03 -11.90 11.80
CA ALA A 235 26.81 -13.03 11.29
C ALA A 235 27.55 -12.71 9.98
N PHE A 236 26.94 -11.89 9.12
CA PHE A 236 27.48 -11.53 7.81
C PHE A 236 27.98 -10.08 7.71
N GLY A 237 27.90 -9.30 8.79
CA GLY A 237 28.26 -7.88 8.79
C GLY A 237 27.44 -7.04 7.81
N THR A 238 26.19 -7.42 7.52
CA THR A 238 25.34 -6.70 6.55
C THR A 238 24.53 -5.59 7.21
N SER A 239 24.38 -4.46 6.52
CA SER A 239 23.52 -3.36 6.99
C SER A 239 22.03 -3.68 6.85
N ARG A 240 21.67 -4.51 5.86
CA ARG A 240 20.29 -4.87 5.52
C ARG A 240 20.07 -6.38 5.51
N CYS A 241 18.83 -6.76 5.76
CA CYS A 241 18.31 -8.11 5.58
C CYS A 241 16.99 -7.99 4.81
N GLY A 242 16.86 -8.74 3.72
CA GLY A 242 15.63 -8.87 2.97
C GLY A 242 14.67 -9.88 3.61
N MET A 243 13.40 -9.76 3.24
CA MET A 243 12.31 -10.58 3.74
C MET A 243 11.37 -10.91 2.59
N ILE A 244 11.00 -12.19 2.46
CA ILE A 244 10.02 -12.65 1.48
C ILE A 244 8.95 -13.50 2.17
N PHE A 245 7.68 -13.16 1.93
CA PHE A 245 6.53 -14.03 2.12
C PHE A 245 6.07 -14.43 0.74
N GLU A 246 6.13 -15.72 0.43
CA GLU A 246 5.63 -16.21 -0.86
C GLU A 246 4.31 -16.94 -0.69
N GLY A 247 4.17 -17.69 0.41
CA GLY A 247 2.97 -18.47 0.74
C GLY A 247 2.65 -19.59 -0.25
N PHE A 248 3.52 -19.79 -1.24
CA PHE A 248 3.37 -20.78 -2.29
C PHE A 248 4.73 -21.50 -2.50
N GLY A 249 4.72 -22.83 -2.59
CA GLY A 249 5.93 -23.67 -2.68
C GLY A 249 5.99 -24.77 -1.62
N ILE A 250 5.75 -24.41 -0.34
CA ILE A 250 5.43 -25.34 0.77
C ILE A 250 4.22 -24.74 1.49
N ASP A 251 3.11 -25.47 1.57
CA ASP A 251 1.94 -25.05 2.36
C ASP A 251 2.24 -25.18 3.85
N TYR A 252 2.93 -24.17 4.36
CA TYR A 252 3.33 -24.01 5.75
C TYR A 252 3.81 -22.58 5.92
N ALA A 253 3.27 -21.80 6.85
CA ALA A 253 3.67 -20.40 7.05
C ALA A 253 5.19 -20.29 7.26
N HIS A 254 5.90 -19.52 6.42
CA HIS A 254 7.34 -19.38 6.57
C HIS A 254 7.87 -18.06 6.00
N VAL A 255 8.84 -17.48 6.71
CA VAL A 255 9.52 -16.26 6.30
C VAL A 255 10.89 -16.61 5.75
N LYS A 256 11.18 -16.20 4.51
CA LYS A 256 12.53 -16.27 3.94
C LYS A 256 13.27 -14.99 4.32
N LEU A 257 14.32 -15.10 5.14
CA LEU A 257 15.20 -13.99 5.51
C LEU A 257 16.51 -14.07 4.72
N ILE A 258 16.90 -12.96 4.09
CA ILE A 258 17.98 -12.91 3.10
C ILE A 258 19.00 -11.83 3.48
N PRO A 259 20.18 -12.17 4.04
CA PRO A 259 21.21 -11.16 4.31
C PRO A 259 21.67 -10.50 2.99
N ILE A 260 21.75 -9.17 2.97
CA ILE A 260 22.09 -8.39 1.76
C ILE A 260 23.61 -8.16 1.70
N HIS A 261 24.31 -9.05 0.98
CA HIS A 261 25.77 -8.98 0.82
C HIS A 261 26.17 -7.92 -0.20
N VAL A 262 26.62 -6.74 0.24
CA VAL A 262 27.16 -5.72 -0.68
C VAL A 262 28.55 -6.17 -1.16
N ALA A 263 28.85 -6.03 -2.44
CA ALA A 263 30.18 -6.37 -2.97
C ALA A 263 31.24 -5.41 -2.39
N ASP A 264 32.39 -5.95 -2.00
CA ASP A 264 33.54 -5.13 -1.62
C ASP A 264 33.98 -4.30 -2.84
N ALA A 265 34.08 -2.98 -2.68
CA ALA A 265 34.53 -2.05 -3.72
C ALA A 265 36.01 -2.27 -4.16
N ALA A 266 36.69 -3.29 -3.63
CA ALA A 266 38.14 -3.49 -3.75
C ALA A 266 38.58 -4.56 -4.77
N GLY A 267 37.69 -5.10 -5.61
CA GLY A 267 38.03 -6.21 -6.52
C GLY A 267 37.47 -6.17 -7.94
N GLY A 268 36.84 -5.07 -8.36
CA GLY A 268 36.26 -4.94 -9.71
C GLY A 268 37.16 -4.18 -10.68
N ASP A 269 37.48 -4.80 -11.82
CA ASP A 269 38.00 -4.14 -13.01
C ASP A 269 37.07 -2.95 -13.40
N PRO A 270 37.56 -1.71 -13.65
CA PRO A 270 36.71 -0.53 -13.88
C PRO A 270 35.94 -0.52 -15.21
N GLY A 271 35.74 -1.67 -15.84
CA GLY A 271 35.21 -1.77 -17.19
C GLY A 271 34.31 -2.98 -17.39
N THR A 272 33.16 -3.05 -16.70
CA THR A 272 31.98 -3.78 -17.22
C THR A 272 30.71 -3.38 -16.47
N ALA A 273 29.86 -2.65 -17.19
CA ALA A 273 28.45 -2.35 -16.92
C ALA A 273 28.11 -1.70 -15.56
N GLY A 274 27.71 -0.42 -15.61
CA GLY A 274 26.82 0.14 -14.59
C GLY A 274 25.56 -0.72 -14.42
N PRO A 275 24.76 -0.54 -13.36
CA PRO A 275 23.59 -1.38 -13.10
C PRO A 275 22.71 -1.39 -14.34
N THR A 276 22.69 -2.52 -15.04
CA THR A 276 21.76 -2.73 -16.13
C THR A 276 20.40 -2.69 -15.46
N VAL A 277 19.60 -1.66 -15.73
CA VAL A 277 18.26 -1.49 -15.14
C VAL A 277 17.47 -2.71 -15.57
N THR A 278 17.45 -3.71 -14.70
CA THR A 278 16.78 -4.97 -14.96
C THR A 278 15.32 -4.69 -14.64
N VAL A 279 14.47 -4.78 -15.65
CA VAL A 279 13.02 -4.63 -15.50
C VAL A 279 12.44 -6.03 -15.51
N ALA A 280 11.64 -6.37 -14.49
CA ALA A 280 10.90 -7.62 -14.49
C ALA A 280 9.73 -7.54 -15.50
N PRO A 281 9.40 -8.65 -16.18
CA PRO A 281 8.21 -8.67 -17.01
C PRO A 281 6.94 -8.47 -16.16
N PHE A 282 5.93 -7.81 -16.73
CA PHE A 282 4.59 -7.86 -16.19
C PHE A 282 3.97 -9.23 -16.53
N LEU A 283 3.47 -9.93 -15.51
CA LEU A 283 2.92 -11.27 -15.63
C LEU A 283 1.53 -11.28 -15.02
N GLU A 284 0.53 -11.70 -15.81
CA GLU A 284 -0.86 -11.80 -15.35
C GLU A 284 -1.08 -12.91 -14.34
N THR A 285 -0.25 -13.95 -14.37
CA THR A 285 -0.33 -15.13 -13.50
C THR A 285 1.03 -15.43 -12.88
N TYR A 286 1.01 -15.95 -11.66
CA TYR A 286 2.20 -16.29 -10.90
C TYR A 286 3.02 -17.39 -11.60
N GLN A 287 4.33 -17.16 -11.75
CA GLN A 287 5.26 -18.04 -12.49
C GLN A 287 6.22 -18.83 -11.59
N GLY A 288 5.87 -19.03 -10.31
CA GLY A 288 6.71 -19.80 -9.38
C GLY A 288 7.80 -19.01 -8.67
N TYR A 289 7.79 -17.68 -8.78
CA TYR A 289 8.67 -16.83 -7.99
C TYR A 289 8.13 -15.40 -7.85
N VAL A 290 8.65 -14.67 -6.86
CA VAL A 290 8.47 -13.23 -6.67
C VAL A 290 9.82 -12.52 -6.62
N THR A 291 9.84 -11.23 -6.94
CA THR A 291 11.07 -10.42 -7.02
C THR A 291 10.80 -8.98 -6.58
N SER A 292 11.84 -8.31 -6.09
CA SER A 292 11.81 -6.87 -5.78
C SER A 292 12.05 -5.97 -7.01
N LEU A 293 12.33 -6.57 -8.18
CA LEU A 293 12.48 -5.82 -9.42
C LEU A 293 11.19 -5.08 -9.79
N ASN A 294 11.36 -3.85 -10.27
CA ASN A 294 10.26 -3.08 -10.83
C ASN A 294 9.84 -3.65 -12.19
N GLY A 295 8.54 -3.60 -12.46
CA GLY A 295 7.99 -3.92 -13.77
C GLY A 295 8.00 -2.74 -14.74
N PRO A 296 7.38 -2.88 -15.93
CA PRO A 296 7.21 -1.78 -16.87
C PRO A 296 6.31 -0.68 -16.27
N LEU A 297 6.48 0.56 -16.77
CA LEU A 297 5.61 1.67 -16.39
C LEU A 297 4.17 1.38 -16.86
N LEU A 298 3.21 1.45 -15.95
CA LEU A 298 1.79 1.40 -16.29
C LEU A 298 1.33 2.74 -16.84
N GLU A 299 0.88 2.76 -18.09
CA GLU A 299 0.36 3.97 -18.75
C GLU A 299 -1.07 4.32 -18.29
N ASP A 300 -1.90 3.31 -18.00
CA ASP A 300 -3.29 3.49 -17.56
C ASP A 300 -3.42 3.88 -16.08
N SER A 301 -3.02 5.12 -15.79
CA SER A 301 -3.08 5.71 -14.46
C SER A 301 -4.52 5.88 -13.93
N GLU A 302 -5.50 6.07 -14.82
CA GLU A 302 -6.90 6.28 -14.44
C GLU A 302 -7.55 4.99 -13.93
N SER A 303 -7.36 3.87 -14.61
CA SER A 303 -7.87 2.57 -14.16
C SER A 303 -7.25 2.17 -12.81
N LEU A 304 -5.96 2.46 -12.62
CA LEU A 304 -5.28 2.24 -11.35
C LEU A 304 -5.85 3.12 -10.22
N ALA A 305 -6.19 4.38 -10.51
CA ALA A 305 -6.85 5.27 -9.55
C ALA A 305 -8.26 4.79 -9.18
N ARG A 306 -9.04 4.26 -10.13
CA ARG A 306 -10.36 3.65 -9.86
C ARG A 306 -10.22 2.43 -8.96
N THR A 307 -9.29 1.53 -9.28
CA THR A 307 -9.00 0.34 -8.44
C THR A 307 -8.55 0.73 -7.03
N THR A 308 -7.72 1.78 -6.91
CA THR A 308 -7.32 2.36 -5.62
C THR A 308 -8.54 2.85 -4.83
N LEU A 309 -9.47 3.54 -5.48
CA LEU A 309 -10.68 4.04 -4.85
C LEU A 309 -11.57 2.90 -4.33
N ASP A 310 -11.69 1.80 -5.08
CA ASP A 310 -12.42 0.62 -4.62
C ASP A 310 -11.82 0.08 -3.31
N ILE A 311 -10.50 -0.07 -3.23
CA ILE A 311 -9.81 -0.52 -2.01
C ILE A 311 -10.02 0.48 -0.86
N ARG A 312 -9.92 1.78 -1.12
CA ARG A 312 -10.22 2.81 -0.11
C ARG A 312 -11.63 2.64 0.46
N ASN A 313 -12.61 2.36 -0.39
CA ASN A 313 -14.01 2.14 0.02
C ASN A 313 -14.21 0.84 0.80
N MET A 314 -13.32 -0.14 0.66
CA MET A 314 -13.35 -1.39 1.43
C MET A 314 -12.82 -1.23 2.86
N TYR A 315 -11.98 -0.22 3.13
CA TYR A 315 -11.69 0.14 4.51
C TYR A 315 -12.99 0.58 5.18
N ARG A 316 -13.42 -0.15 6.21
CA ARG A 316 -14.55 0.27 7.06
C ARG A 316 -14.15 1.53 7.82
N VAL A 317 -14.33 2.69 7.20
CA VAL A 317 -14.20 3.98 7.88
C VAL A 317 -15.48 4.19 8.67
N GLU A 318 -15.39 4.20 9.99
CA GLU A 318 -16.47 4.71 10.85
C GLU A 318 -16.93 6.07 10.30
N PRO A 319 -18.23 6.28 10.05
CA PRO A 319 -18.71 7.55 9.51
C PRO A 319 -18.24 8.70 10.40
N ALA A 320 -17.49 9.63 9.82
CA ALA A 320 -16.93 10.76 10.57
C ALA A 320 -18.06 11.63 11.12
N ARG A 321 -18.40 11.47 12.40
CA ARG A 321 -19.48 12.23 13.03
C ARG A 321 -19.02 13.66 13.36
N PRO A 322 -19.85 14.68 13.13
CA PRO A 322 -19.51 16.03 13.54
C PRO A 322 -19.33 16.06 15.06
N PRO A 323 -18.26 16.68 15.57
CA PRO A 323 -17.95 16.70 17.00
C PRO A 323 -18.91 17.57 17.82
N ARG A 324 -19.85 18.28 17.17
CA ARG A 324 -20.86 19.14 17.80
C ARG A 324 -20.26 20.18 18.76
N SER A 325 -19.08 20.72 18.45
CA SER A 325 -18.39 21.65 19.36
C SER A 325 -19.17 22.96 19.59
N TRP A 326 -20.16 23.27 18.73
CA TRP A 326 -21.12 24.37 18.92
C TRP A 326 -22.03 24.19 20.14
N ALA A 327 -22.11 22.99 20.73
CA ALA A 327 -22.79 22.77 22.01
C ALA A 327 -22.07 23.46 23.19
N LEU A 328 -20.79 23.85 23.02
CA LEU A 328 -20.01 24.62 24.00
C LEU A 328 -19.49 25.91 23.35
N PRO A 329 -20.34 26.96 23.21
CA PRO A 329 -20.04 28.13 22.39
C PRO A 329 -18.72 28.84 22.72
N LEU A 330 -18.39 28.94 24.02
CA LEU A 330 -17.16 29.60 24.49
C LEU A 330 -15.88 28.84 24.10
N GLN A 331 -15.98 27.53 23.86
CA GLN A 331 -14.84 26.68 23.49
C GLN A 331 -14.84 26.32 22.01
N HIS A 332 -15.94 26.56 21.30
CA HIS A 332 -16.16 26.16 19.91
C HIS A 332 -15.00 26.55 18.99
N LEU A 333 -14.63 27.84 18.96
CA LEU A 333 -13.57 28.34 18.07
C LEU A 333 -12.21 27.67 18.36
N SER A 334 -11.86 27.54 19.63
CA SER A 334 -10.61 26.88 20.04
C SER A 334 -10.57 25.41 19.63
N PHE A 335 -11.74 24.75 19.65
CA PHE A 335 -11.89 23.36 19.25
C PHE A 335 -11.82 23.21 17.72
N VAL A 336 -12.47 24.11 16.98
CA VAL A 336 -12.46 24.12 15.49
C VAL A 336 -11.02 24.19 14.96
N LEU A 337 -10.19 25.06 15.53
CA LEU A 337 -8.80 25.27 15.09
C LEU A 337 -7.88 24.05 15.29
N ARG A 338 -8.24 23.14 16.20
CA ARG A 338 -7.38 22.01 16.61
C ARG A 338 -7.92 20.66 16.20
N ASN A 339 -9.20 20.56 15.87
CA ASN A 339 -9.84 19.27 15.65
C ASN A 339 -9.70 18.81 14.18
N PRO A 340 -9.20 17.59 13.94
CA PRO A 340 -9.01 17.06 12.58
C PRO A 340 -10.29 16.99 11.73
N TRP A 341 -11.47 16.84 12.35
CA TRP A 341 -12.73 16.80 11.62
C TRP A 341 -13.01 18.11 10.90
N TYR A 342 -12.82 19.26 11.56
CA TYR A 342 -13.02 20.58 10.94
C TYR A 342 -11.93 20.88 9.90
N LYS A 343 -10.68 20.46 10.15
CA LYS A 343 -9.61 20.55 9.16
C LYS A 343 -9.95 19.74 7.90
N ASN A 344 -10.41 18.51 8.05
CA ASN A 344 -10.79 17.65 6.93
C ASN A 344 -12.02 18.19 6.19
N LEU A 345 -13.00 18.76 6.90
CA LEU A 345 -14.14 19.44 6.29
C LEU A 345 -13.66 20.60 5.40
N PHE A 346 -12.74 21.43 5.91
CA PHE A 346 -12.16 22.54 5.16
C PHE A 346 -11.40 22.05 3.92
N LEU A 347 -10.56 21.02 4.06
CA LEU A 347 -9.83 20.44 2.92
C LEU A 347 -10.77 19.81 1.88
N ALA A 348 -11.84 19.15 2.31
CA ALA A 348 -12.85 18.61 1.40
C ALA A 348 -13.58 19.73 0.66
N GLN A 349 -13.93 20.80 1.36
CA GLN A 349 -14.52 21.99 0.77
C GLN A 349 -13.57 22.60 -0.27
N ASP A 350 -12.32 22.91 0.11
CA ASP A 350 -11.28 23.44 -0.79
C ASP A 350 -11.14 22.60 -2.07
N ALA A 351 -11.01 21.27 -1.92
CA ALA A 351 -10.92 20.35 -3.04
C ALA A 351 -12.17 20.39 -3.94
N LEU A 352 -13.37 20.37 -3.36
CA LEU A 352 -14.63 20.46 -4.11
C LEU A 352 -14.73 21.76 -4.90
N PHE A 353 -14.36 22.89 -4.29
CA PHE A 353 -14.38 24.21 -4.91
C PHE A 353 -13.44 24.25 -6.12
N HIS A 354 -12.16 23.90 -5.93
CA HIS A 354 -11.18 23.95 -7.00
C HIS A 354 -11.47 22.95 -8.11
N THR A 355 -11.83 21.71 -7.77
CA THR A 355 -12.14 20.68 -8.77
C THR A 355 -13.36 21.05 -9.60
N SER A 356 -14.42 21.56 -8.97
CA SER A 356 -15.61 22.04 -9.69
C SER A 356 -15.25 23.19 -10.61
N VAL A 357 -14.41 24.13 -10.13
CA VAL A 357 -14.03 25.29 -10.93
C VAL A 357 -13.28 24.88 -12.19
N THR A 358 -12.27 24.04 -12.01
CA THR A 358 -11.47 23.47 -13.10
C THR A 358 -12.35 22.70 -14.08
N PHE A 359 -13.22 21.80 -13.59
CA PHE A 359 -14.09 20.98 -14.45
C PHE A 359 -15.00 21.85 -15.32
N PHE A 360 -15.80 22.72 -14.71
CA PHE A 360 -16.78 23.50 -15.47
C PHE A 360 -16.11 24.52 -16.39
N ARG A 361 -14.98 25.12 -15.98
CA ARG A 361 -14.27 26.09 -16.80
C ARG A 361 -13.49 25.45 -17.96
N GLU A 362 -12.71 24.42 -17.68
CA GLU A 362 -11.77 23.87 -18.64
C GLU A 362 -12.37 22.76 -19.50
N LYS A 363 -13.28 21.95 -18.94
CA LYS A 363 -13.93 20.86 -19.68
C LYS A 363 -15.23 21.26 -20.35
N LEU A 364 -16.03 22.11 -19.70
CA LEU A 364 -17.34 22.51 -20.19
C LEU A 364 -17.40 23.95 -20.72
N GLY A 365 -16.32 24.73 -20.57
CA GLY A 365 -16.23 26.09 -21.09
C GLY A 365 -17.08 27.13 -20.35
N TYR A 366 -17.67 26.77 -19.22
CA TYR A 366 -18.49 27.69 -18.43
C TYR A 366 -17.66 28.71 -17.67
N LYS A 367 -18.28 29.86 -17.39
CA LYS A 367 -17.71 30.88 -16.53
C LYS A 367 -18.28 30.75 -15.13
N TYR A 368 -17.52 31.18 -14.13
CA TYR A 368 -17.99 31.19 -12.75
C TYR A 368 -18.02 32.59 -12.19
N CYS A 369 -18.87 32.78 -11.20
CA CYS A 369 -18.84 33.95 -10.36
C CYS A 369 -18.87 33.60 -8.89
N PHE A 370 -18.25 34.47 -8.12
CA PHE A 370 -18.50 34.57 -6.69
C PHE A 370 -19.67 35.54 -6.49
N VAL A 371 -20.82 35.04 -6.05
CA VAL A 371 -21.86 35.93 -5.53
C VAL A 371 -21.50 36.33 -4.11
N PRO A 372 -21.52 37.63 -3.79
CA PRO A 372 -21.39 38.06 -2.41
C PRO A 372 -22.52 37.43 -1.59
N ALA A 373 -22.20 37.00 -0.38
CA ALA A 373 -23.20 36.67 0.62
C ALA A 373 -24.02 37.93 0.92
N THR A 374 -25.17 38.03 0.24
CA THR A 374 -26.31 38.91 0.52
C THR A 374 -25.96 40.29 1.06
N THR A 375 -25.85 41.29 0.20
CA THR A 375 -26.23 42.66 0.61
C THR A 375 -27.74 42.78 0.43
N ASN A 376 -28.48 42.60 1.53
CA ASN A 376 -29.93 42.84 1.70
C ASN A 376 -30.96 41.89 1.09
N ALA A 377 -30.60 40.76 0.47
CA ALA A 377 -31.58 39.77 0.02
C ALA A 377 -31.58 38.52 0.91
N VAL A 378 -32.56 38.39 1.80
CA VAL A 378 -32.80 37.16 2.57
C VAL A 378 -33.53 36.17 1.66
N SER A 379 -32.81 35.28 0.99
CA SER A 379 -33.41 34.19 0.20
C SER A 379 -33.47 32.91 1.04
N SER A 380 -34.57 32.76 1.78
CA SER A 380 -35.01 31.48 2.34
C SER A 380 -36.44 31.27 1.86
N ARG A 381 -36.77 30.07 1.36
CA ARG A 381 -38.15 29.69 0.99
C ARG A 381 -39.17 29.92 2.11
N MET A 382 -38.73 30.11 3.36
CA MET A 382 -39.58 30.37 4.53
C MET A 382 -39.22 31.66 5.29
N GLY A 383 -38.35 32.51 4.75
CA GLY A 383 -38.08 33.82 5.33
C GLY A 383 -39.18 34.80 4.94
N LEU A 384 -39.71 35.58 5.88
CA LEU A 384 -40.78 36.57 5.71
C LEU A 384 -40.39 37.78 4.80
N GLY A 385 -39.62 37.57 3.74
CA GLY A 385 -39.13 38.62 2.84
C GLY A 385 -38.61 38.15 1.48
N SER A 386 -38.89 36.91 1.05
CA SER A 386 -38.64 36.46 -0.33
C SER A 386 -39.95 36.56 -1.10
N ASP A 387 -39.95 37.42 -2.13
CA ASP A 387 -41.10 37.79 -2.97
C ASP A 387 -41.00 37.20 -4.39
N SER A 388 -40.11 36.24 -4.61
CA SER A 388 -39.84 35.67 -5.94
C SER A 388 -40.34 34.23 -6.06
N GLU A 389 -40.91 33.89 -7.22
CA GLU A 389 -41.26 32.51 -7.57
C GLU A 389 -40.01 31.74 -8.02
N PRO A 390 -39.76 30.52 -7.51
CA PRO A 390 -38.56 29.76 -7.86
C PRO A 390 -38.61 29.33 -9.32
N VAL A 391 -37.55 29.64 -10.08
CA VAL A 391 -37.46 29.28 -11.50
C VAL A 391 -36.97 27.84 -11.67
N PRO A 392 -37.75 26.96 -12.31
CA PRO A 392 -37.29 25.62 -12.66
C PRO A 392 -36.32 25.69 -13.84
N VAL A 393 -35.19 24.98 -13.73
CA VAL A 393 -34.24 24.80 -14.83
C VAL A 393 -33.91 23.32 -14.99
N LEU A 394 -33.74 22.89 -16.24
CA LEU A 394 -33.37 21.52 -16.56
C LEU A 394 -31.85 21.42 -16.63
N PHE A 395 -31.25 20.72 -15.66
CA PHE A 395 -29.82 20.55 -15.54
C PHE A 395 -29.42 19.08 -15.69
N LEU A 396 -28.68 18.74 -16.75
CA LEU A 396 -28.27 17.35 -17.07
C LEU A 396 -29.46 16.36 -17.05
N GLY A 397 -30.63 16.82 -17.49
CA GLY A 397 -31.86 16.01 -17.50
C GLY A 397 -32.60 15.94 -16.15
N GLN A 398 -32.16 16.67 -15.12
CA GLN A 398 -32.87 16.82 -13.84
C GLN A 398 -33.46 18.22 -13.69
N GLU A 399 -34.69 18.30 -13.21
CA GLU A 399 -35.34 19.59 -12.89
C GLU A 399 -34.86 20.09 -11.51
N ILE A 400 -34.21 21.26 -11.50
CA ILE A 400 -33.71 21.92 -10.28
C ILE A 400 -34.29 23.33 -10.17
N HIS A 401 -34.29 23.92 -8.96
CA HIS A 401 -34.82 25.28 -8.73
C HIS A 401 -33.70 26.21 -8.25
N LEU A 402 -33.66 27.44 -8.78
CA LEU A 402 -32.68 28.45 -8.40
C LEU A 402 -33.14 29.29 -7.19
N ALA A 403 -32.18 29.76 -6.39
CA ALA A 403 -32.43 30.75 -5.34
C ALA A 403 -32.30 32.18 -5.90
N ASP A 404 -33.19 33.08 -5.50
CA ASP A 404 -33.38 34.43 -6.08
C ASP A 404 -32.09 35.25 -6.21
N SER A 405 -31.30 35.32 -5.14
CA SER A 405 -30.05 36.07 -5.10
C SER A 405 -28.96 35.50 -6.01
N MET A 406 -29.08 34.23 -6.41
CA MET A 406 -28.14 33.55 -7.29
C MET A 406 -28.54 33.71 -8.77
N GLN A 407 -29.85 33.74 -9.05
CA GLN A 407 -30.37 33.87 -10.41
C GLN A 407 -29.95 35.20 -11.06
N PHE A 408 -30.12 36.32 -10.35
CA PHE A 408 -29.79 37.64 -10.90
C PHE A 408 -28.31 37.74 -11.32
N SER A 409 -27.38 37.27 -10.47
CA SER A 409 -25.95 37.34 -10.79
C SER A 409 -25.56 36.45 -11.96
N LEU A 410 -26.12 35.24 -12.04
CA LEU A 410 -25.87 34.33 -13.16
C LEU A 410 -26.41 34.92 -14.47
N GLU A 411 -27.61 35.49 -14.45
CA GLU A 411 -28.21 36.17 -15.60
C GLU A 411 -27.39 37.38 -16.06
N CYS A 412 -26.91 38.21 -15.12
CA CYS A 412 -26.05 39.35 -15.46
C CYS A 412 -24.79 38.91 -16.21
N ILE A 413 -24.14 37.81 -15.80
CA ILE A 413 -22.89 37.37 -16.43
C ILE A 413 -23.16 36.83 -17.84
N LEU A 414 -24.25 36.08 -18.02
CA LEU A 414 -24.66 35.62 -19.35
C LEU A 414 -24.94 36.77 -20.29
N ARG A 415 -25.47 37.89 -19.79
CA ARG A 415 -25.74 39.09 -20.60
C ARG A 415 -24.51 39.95 -20.88
N ILE A 416 -23.49 39.89 -20.02
CA ILE A 416 -22.23 40.64 -20.19
C ILE A 416 -21.28 39.89 -21.15
N GLN A 417 -21.44 38.57 -21.29
CA GLN A 417 -20.48 37.73 -21.99
C GLN A 417 -21.12 36.95 -23.12
N ASP A 418 -20.91 37.42 -24.35
CA ASP A 418 -21.36 36.71 -25.55
C ASP A 418 -20.58 35.41 -25.78
N GLY A 419 -21.27 34.38 -26.28
CA GLY A 419 -20.65 33.13 -26.74
C GLY A 419 -20.21 32.15 -25.65
N VAL A 420 -20.58 32.36 -24.39
CA VAL A 420 -20.37 31.37 -23.32
C VAL A 420 -21.49 30.32 -23.35
N PRO A 421 -21.18 29.03 -23.16
CA PRO A 421 -22.21 27.99 -23.13
C PRO A 421 -23.09 28.04 -21.86
N GLY A 422 -22.70 28.82 -20.84
CA GLY A 422 -23.37 28.87 -19.53
C GLY A 422 -22.49 29.44 -18.41
N VAL A 423 -23.09 29.61 -17.23
CA VAL A 423 -22.42 30.11 -16.02
C VAL A 423 -22.81 29.29 -14.79
N TYR A 424 -21.90 29.11 -13.84
CA TYR A 424 -22.20 28.45 -12.56
C TYR A 424 -21.77 29.27 -11.38
N HIS A 425 -22.44 29.01 -10.26
CA HIS A 425 -22.12 29.64 -9.00
C HIS A 425 -21.22 28.76 -8.14
N VAL A 426 -20.25 29.40 -7.49
CA VAL A 426 -19.29 28.75 -6.61
C VAL A 426 -19.64 29.15 -5.16
N ASN A 427 -20.71 28.56 -4.57
CA ASN A 427 -21.05 28.67 -3.14
C ASN A 427 -21.33 27.32 -2.51
N THR A 428 -21.21 27.30 -1.18
CA THR A 428 -21.84 26.32 -0.29
C THR A 428 -23.04 26.97 0.39
N SER A 429 -24.15 27.19 -0.34
CA SER A 429 -25.40 27.51 0.36
C SER A 429 -25.99 26.22 0.92
N CYS A 430 -25.64 25.89 2.16
CA CYS A 430 -26.34 24.87 2.94
C CYS A 430 -27.71 25.43 3.38
N SER A 431 -28.78 25.12 2.64
CA SER A 431 -30.14 25.26 3.18
C SER A 431 -30.48 24.03 4.01
N LEU A 432 -30.32 24.13 5.33
CA LEU A 432 -30.80 23.14 6.30
C LEU A 432 -32.31 23.30 6.49
N SER A 433 -33.11 22.73 5.59
CA SER A 433 -34.49 22.36 5.92
C SER A 433 -34.96 21.21 5.02
N SER A 434 -35.29 20.08 5.65
CA SER A 434 -35.78 18.81 5.09
C SER A 434 -34.71 17.86 4.51
N GLY A 435 -34.04 17.12 5.39
CA GLY A 435 -33.71 15.69 5.18
C GLY A 435 -32.86 15.24 3.99
N LEU A 436 -32.29 16.13 3.18
CA LEU A 436 -31.45 15.78 2.04
C LEU A 436 -30.10 16.52 2.10
N SER A 437 -29.08 15.77 1.70
CA SER A 437 -27.64 16.07 1.71
C SER A 437 -27.24 17.38 1.02
N ALA A 438 -26.03 17.85 1.35
CA ALA A 438 -25.34 18.97 0.70
C ALA A 438 -25.55 18.97 -0.82
N LEU A 439 -26.08 20.08 -1.35
CA LEU A 439 -26.27 20.27 -2.78
C LEU A 439 -24.90 20.60 -3.44
N PRO A 440 -24.56 19.98 -4.59
CA PRO A 440 -23.39 20.36 -5.38
C PRO A 440 -23.54 21.79 -5.94
N PRO A 441 -22.44 22.41 -6.42
CA PRO A 441 -22.49 23.73 -7.06
C PRO A 441 -23.54 23.76 -8.17
N LEU A 442 -24.44 24.74 -8.09
CA LEU A 442 -25.56 24.94 -9.00
C LEU A 442 -25.06 25.59 -10.30
N LEU A 443 -25.27 24.89 -11.42
CA LEU A 443 -24.95 25.32 -12.78
C LEU A 443 -26.24 25.82 -13.47
N VAL A 444 -26.17 26.99 -14.10
CA VAL A 444 -27.25 27.57 -14.91
C VAL A 444 -26.80 27.62 -16.36
N THR A 445 -27.48 26.85 -17.20
CA THR A 445 -27.30 26.82 -18.65
C THR A 445 -28.60 27.26 -19.31
N TRP A 446 -28.50 28.11 -20.33
CA TRP A 446 -29.60 28.40 -21.24
C TRP A 446 -29.46 27.58 -22.52
#